data_AF-A0A8M1KV55-F1
#
_entry.id   AF-A0A8M1KV55-F1
#
_cell.length_a   1.000
_cell.length_b   1.000
_cell.length_c   1.000
_cell.angle_alpha   90.00
_cell.angle_beta   90.00
_cell.angle_gamma   90.00
#
_symmetry.space_group_name_H-M   'P 1'
#
loop_
_entity.id
_entity.type
_entity.pdbx_description
1 polymer ?
#
loop_
_entity_poly.entity_id
_entity_poly.type
_entity_poly.pdbx_seq_one_letter_code
_entity_poly.pdbx_strand_id
1 'polypeptide(L)'
;MTPELTTHTSQVRSKQIVRVEFQVNSSLPLSDAEFQERLMDQIRRKLQEKGLPADAKLTWKKQPDGQIFHKKNEKKEKKERKRKSKDEF
;
A
#
# COMPACT_ATOMS: atom_id res chain seq x y z
N MET A 1 -30.43 -38.90 -19.15
CA MET A 1 -29.05 -38.42 -19.01
C MET A 1 -29.12 -36.92 -18.76
N THR A 2 -28.96 -36.48 -17.51
CA THR A 2 -28.93 -35.06 -17.12
C THR A 2 -27.49 -34.56 -17.18
N PRO A 3 -27.18 -33.47 -17.90
CA PRO A 3 -25.87 -32.85 -17.78
C PRO A 3 -25.80 -32.09 -16.45
N GLU A 4 -24.93 -32.54 -15.57
CA GLU A 4 -24.59 -31.86 -14.32
C GLU A 4 -23.82 -30.58 -14.68
N LEU A 5 -24.46 -29.42 -14.48
CA LEU A 5 -23.83 -28.11 -14.60
C LEU A 5 -22.83 -27.95 -13.45
N THR A 6 -21.58 -28.35 -13.68
CA THR A 6 -20.47 -28.01 -12.79
C THR A 6 -20.18 -26.52 -12.96
N THR A 7 -20.84 -25.71 -12.13
CA THR A 7 -20.50 -24.32 -11.90
C THR A 7 -19.05 -24.26 -11.44
N HIS A 8 -18.16 -23.91 -12.36
CA HIS A 8 -16.84 -23.43 -11.97
C HIS A 8 -17.08 -22.08 -11.30
N THR A 9 -17.26 -22.12 -9.98
CA THR A 9 -17.28 -20.93 -9.14
C THR A 9 -15.91 -20.28 -9.27
N SER A 10 -15.78 -19.39 -10.25
CA SER A 10 -14.64 -18.50 -10.40
C SER A 10 -14.62 -17.62 -9.16
N GLN A 11 -13.88 -18.08 -8.15
CA GLN A 11 -13.67 -17.38 -6.90
C GLN A 11 -13.01 -16.04 -7.25
N VAL A 12 -13.82 -14.99 -7.33
CA VAL A 12 -13.38 -13.63 -7.64
C VAL A 12 -12.44 -13.23 -6.52
N ARG A 13 -11.13 -13.36 -6.76
CA ARG A 13 -10.11 -12.92 -5.79
C ARG A 13 -10.11 -11.39 -5.79
N SER A 14 -10.89 -10.81 -4.89
CA SER A 14 -10.91 -9.37 -4.65
C SER A 14 -9.55 -8.95 -4.08
N LYS A 15 -8.69 -8.36 -4.92
CA LYS A 15 -7.45 -7.72 -4.47
C LYS A 15 -7.78 -6.31 -4.00
N GLN A 16 -7.58 -6.04 -2.73
CA GLN A 16 -7.68 -4.69 -2.17
C GLN A 16 -6.28 -4.09 -2.02
N ILE A 17 -6.09 -2.88 -2.54
CA ILE A 17 -4.85 -2.12 -2.37
C ILE A 17 -5.17 -0.96 -1.44
N VAL A 18 -4.51 -0.93 -0.28
CA VAL A 18 -4.66 0.13 0.72
C VAL A 18 -3.39 0.96 0.75
N ARG A 19 -3.56 2.29 0.85
CA ARG A 19 -2.45 3.22 1.05
C ARG A 19 -2.28 3.46 2.54
N VAL A 20 -1.05 3.34 3.03
CA VAL A 20 -0.71 3.58 4.44
C VAL A 20 0.20 4.80 4.50
N GLU A 21 -0.16 5.76 5.35
CA GLU A 21 0.65 6.92 5.66
C GLU A 21 0.96 6.90 7.15
N PHE A 22 2.21 7.15 7.51
CA PHE A 22 2.67 7.20 8.90
C PHE A 22 3.64 8.37 9.07
N GLN A 23 3.56 8.99 10.24
CA GLN A 23 4.46 10.06 10.61
C GLN A 23 5.67 9.46 11.33
N VAL A 24 6.84 9.64 10.76
CA VAL A 24 8.12 9.18 11.33
C VAL A 24 8.93 10.39 11.76
N ASN A 25 9.30 10.42 13.05
CA ASN A 25 9.93 11.58 13.70
C ASN A 25 11.41 11.75 13.33
N SER A 26 12.05 10.76 12.70
CA SER A 26 13.46 10.81 12.32
C SER A 26 13.79 9.85 11.18
N SER A 27 15.06 9.80 10.78
CA SER A 27 15.62 9.05 9.65
C SER A 27 15.54 7.52 9.83
N LEU A 28 14.34 6.99 10.03
CA LEU A 28 14.10 5.55 10.04
C LEU A 28 14.41 4.96 8.66
N PRO A 29 15.16 3.84 8.60
CA PRO A 29 15.48 3.20 7.35
C PRO A 29 14.21 2.52 6.80
N LEU A 30 13.44 3.25 5.99
CA LEU A 30 12.25 2.73 5.30
C LEU A 30 12.57 1.57 4.33
N SER A 31 13.85 1.40 4.00
CA SER A 31 14.40 0.33 3.18
C SER A 31 14.84 -0.89 3.98
N ASP A 32 14.86 -0.83 5.31
CA ASP A 32 15.27 -1.96 6.14
C ASP A 32 14.18 -3.05 6.14
N ALA A 33 14.60 -4.28 5.87
CA ALA A 33 13.70 -5.42 5.76
C ALA A 33 13.02 -5.71 7.11
N GLU A 34 13.75 -5.58 8.21
CA GLU A 34 13.21 -5.83 9.55
C GLU A 34 12.13 -4.79 9.91
N PHE A 35 12.38 -3.51 9.60
CA PHE A 35 11.39 -2.45 9.80
C PHE A 35 10.12 -2.69 8.97
N GLN A 36 10.26 -3.06 7.70
CA GLN A 36 9.13 -3.33 6.81
C GLN A 36 8.29 -4.51 7.29
N GLU A 37 8.93 -5.57 7.79
CA GLU A 37 8.26 -6.74 8.34
C GLU A 37 7.50 -6.41 9.62
N ARG A 38 8.14 -5.71 10.56
CA ARG A 38 7.50 -5.23 11.80
C ARG A 38 6.27 -4.37 11.52
N LEU A 39 6.36 -3.49 10.52
CA LEU A 39 5.26 -2.63 10.12
C LEU A 39 4.13 -3.41 9.44
N MET A 40 4.45 -4.41 8.59
CA MET A 40 3.44 -5.31 8.03
C MET A 40 2.67 -6.05 9.12
N ASP A 41 3.37 -6.58 10.12
CA ASP A 41 2.73 -7.34 11.19
C ASP A 41 1.74 -6.46 11.97
N GLN A 42 2.12 -5.22 12.29
CA GLN A 42 1.22 -4.26 12.93
C GLN A 42 -0.02 -3.94 12.07
N ILE A 43 0.15 -3.75 10.77
CA ILE A 43 -0.98 -3.48 9.86
C ILE A 43 -1.86 -4.71 9.75
N ARG A 44 -1.27 -5.91 9.65
CA ARG A 44 -2.02 -7.17 9.60
C ARG A 44 -2.89 -7.33 10.83
N ARG A 45 -2.34 -7.13 12.04
CA ARG A 45 -3.11 -7.20 13.29
C ARG A 45 -4.29 -6.23 13.30
N LYS A 46 -4.05 -4.96 12.95
CA LYS A 46 -5.11 -3.95 12.87
C LYS A 46 -6.19 -4.28 11.83
N LEU A 47 -5.80 -4.88 10.70
CA LEU A 47 -6.74 -5.32 9.69
C LEU A 47 -7.55 -6.53 10.17
N GLN A 48 -6.92 -7.47 10.87
CA GLN A 48 -7.61 -8.61 11.48
C GLN A 48 -8.65 -8.16 12.52
N GLU A 49 -8.30 -7.19 13.37
CA GLU A 49 -9.24 -6.56 14.30
C GLU A 49 -10.44 -5.91 13.60
N LYS A 50 -10.25 -5.46 12.35
CA LYS A 50 -11.31 -4.88 11.50
C LYS A 50 -12.06 -5.90 10.64
N GLY A 51 -11.77 -7.20 10.80
CA GLY A 51 -12.45 -8.27 10.08
C GLY A 51 -11.72 -8.80 8.85
N LEU A 52 -10.42 -8.50 8.68
CA LEU A 52 -9.60 -9.20 7.68
C LEU A 52 -9.42 -10.66 8.11
N PRO A 53 -9.72 -11.64 7.26
CA PRO A 53 -9.63 -13.04 7.64
C PRO A 53 -8.15 -13.44 7.79
N ALA A 54 -7.87 -14.38 8.71
CA ALA A 54 -6.51 -14.71 9.12
C ALA A 54 -5.65 -15.32 8.00
N ASP A 55 -6.30 -15.92 7.02
CA ASP A 55 -5.76 -16.51 5.79
C ASP A 55 -5.44 -15.47 4.70
N ALA A 56 -5.80 -14.20 4.91
CA ALA A 56 -5.53 -13.14 3.94
C ALA A 56 -4.02 -12.94 3.77
N LYS A 57 -3.56 -13.08 2.52
CA LYS A 57 -2.18 -12.81 2.14
C LYS A 57 -1.96 -11.31 1.99
N LEU A 58 -1.23 -10.72 2.93
CA LEU A 58 -0.78 -9.33 2.86
C LEU A 58 0.60 -9.29 2.20
N THR A 59 0.80 -8.39 1.24
CA THR A 59 2.10 -8.17 0.59
C THR A 59 2.31 -6.69 0.32
N TRP A 60 3.53 -6.22 0.47
CA TRP A 60 3.90 -4.91 -0.03
C TRP A 60 3.84 -4.86 -1.56
N LYS A 61 3.21 -3.81 -2.08
CA LYS A 61 3.27 -3.52 -3.51
C LYS A 61 4.56 -2.76 -3.79
N LYS A 62 5.50 -3.41 -4.49
CA LYS A 62 6.70 -2.76 -5.01
C LYS A 62 6.28 -1.79 -6.12
N GLN A 63 6.63 -0.51 -5.97
CA GLN A 63 6.42 0.50 -7.00
C GLN A 63 7.44 0.31 -8.14
N PRO A 64 7.21 0.92 -9.33
CA PRO A 64 8.14 0.81 -10.46
C PRO A 64 9.56 1.32 -10.15
N ASP A 65 9.74 2.17 -9.14
CA ASP A 65 11.05 2.63 -8.67
C ASP A 65 11.75 1.65 -7.73
N GLY A 66 11.08 0.52 -7.42
CA GLY A 66 11.60 -0.52 -6.55
C GLY A 66 11.42 -0.29 -5.05
N GLN A 67 10.93 0.89 -4.65
CA GLN A 67 10.63 1.19 -3.25
C GLN A 67 9.17 0.86 -2.91
N ILE A 68 8.91 0.59 -1.64
CA ILE A 68 7.56 0.35 -1.10
C ILE A 68 7.03 1.63 -0.44
N PHE A 69 7.92 2.32 0.29
CA PHE A 69 7.61 3.54 1.02
C PHE A 69 8.40 4.71 0.48
N HIS A 70 7.73 5.86 0.37
CA HIS A 70 8.35 7.12 0.00
C HIS A 70 8.22 8.10 1.16
N LYS A 71 9.33 8.70 1.56
CA LYS A 71 9.27 9.85 2.45
C LYS A 71 8.61 11.01 1.70
N LYS A 72 7.51 11.54 2.23
CA LYS A 72 6.87 12.75 1.71
C LYS A 72 7.80 13.95 1.99
N ASN A 73 8.78 14.15 1.13
CA ASN A 73 9.69 15.30 1.20
C ASN A 73 8.91 16.56 0.78
N GLU A 74 8.73 17.50 1.72
CA GLU A 74 8.09 18.82 1.51
C GLU A 74 8.69 19.63 0.34
N LYS A 75 9.90 19.30 -0.12
CA LYS A 75 10.59 20.03 -1.21
C LYS A 75 9.83 20.01 -2.56
N LYS A 76 8.94 19.04 -2.83
CA LYS A 76 8.19 19.01 -4.09
C LYS A 76 7.05 20.03 -4.15
N GLU A 77 6.46 20.39 -3.01
CA GLU A 77 5.35 21.34 -2.96
C GLU A 77 5.79 22.77 -3.34
N LYS A 78 7.03 23.13 -3.02
CA LYS A 78 7.59 24.46 -3.32
C LYS A 78 7.88 24.68 -4.82
N LYS A 79 8.12 23.61 -5.59
CA LYS A 79 8.37 23.70 -7.04
C LYS A 79 7.07 23.84 -7.85
N GLU A 80 5.98 23.22 -7.39
CA GLU A 80 4.69 23.30 -8.06
C GLU A 80 4.04 24.69 -7.91
N ARG A 81 4.12 25.30 -6.71
CA ARG A 81 3.67 26.69 -6.50
C ARG A 81 4.45 27.69 -7.35
N LYS A 82 5.76 27.47 -7.57
CA LYS A 82 6.58 28.33 -8.46
C LYS A 82 6.24 28.21 -9.94
N ARG A 83 5.74 27.06 -10.40
CA ARG A 83 5.31 26.90 -11.79
C ARG A 83 3.95 27.54 -12.05
N LYS A 84 3.02 27.44 -11.08
CA LYS A 84 1.70 28.06 -11.18
C LYS A 84 1.74 29.59 -11.23
N SER A 85 2.69 30.21 -10.52
CA SER A 85 2.92 31.66 -10.53
C SER A 85 3.59 32.20 -11.80
N LYS A 86 4.06 31.35 -12.72
CA LYS A 86 4.78 31.77 -13.94
C LYS A 86 3.91 31.75 -15.21
N ASP A 87 2.71 31.19 -15.12
CA ASP A 87 1.74 31.12 -16.23
C ASP A 87 0.63 32.20 -16.13
N GLU A 88 0.65 33.03 -15.09
CA GLU A 88 -0.34 34.10 -14.85
C GLU A 88 0.23 35.53 -15.05
N PHE A 89 1.29 35.68 -15.85
CA PHE A 89 1.81 36.99 -16.25
C PHE A 89 2.06 37.07 -17.75
#